data_AF-A0A2J0MM19-F1
#
_entry.id   AF-A0A2J0MM19-F1
#
_cell.length_a   1.000
_cell.length_b   1.000
_cell.length_c   1.000
_cell.angle_alpha   90.00
_cell.angle_beta   90.00
_cell.angle_gamma   90.00
#
_symmetry.space_group_name_H-M   'P 1'
#
loop_
_entity.id
_entity.type
_entity.pdbx_description
1 polymer ?
#
loop_
_entity_poly.entity_id
_entity_poly.type
_entity_poly.pdbx_seq_one_letter_code
_entity_poly.pdbx_strand_id
1 'polypeptide(L)' 'MPAIFGVIYLLLFFSYILIALFVIYHIFRYSLKRGSAFFGATLFSSVFLVLLITNTLLFLSLPFDELFVHFSQ' A
#
# COMPACT_ATOMS: atom_id res chain seq x y z
N MET A 1 1.04 23.37 -2.53
CA MET A 1 0.29 22.51 -1.59
C MET A 1 -0.07 21.14 -2.16
N PRO A 2 -0.76 20.99 -3.32
CA PRO A 2 -1.15 19.66 -3.84
C PRO A 2 0.03 18.73 -4.16
N ALA A 3 1.13 19.27 -4.69
CA ALA A 3 2.32 18.49 -5.03
C ALA A 3 2.97 17.82 -3.80
N ILE A 4 2.90 18.44 -2.61
CA ILE A 4 3.50 17.88 -1.39
C ILE A 4 2.71 16.64 -0.93
N PHE A 5 1.38 16.68 -0.99
CA PHE A 5 0.54 15.51 -0.69
C PHE A 5 0.79 14.36 -1.66
N GLY A 6 0.97 14.66 -2.95
CA GLY A 6 1.37 13.65 -3.93
C GLY A 6 2.71 13.00 -3.61
N VAL A 7 3.72 13.80 -3.22
CA VAL A 7 5.05 13.28 -2.84
C VAL A 7 4.98 12.43 -1.57
N ILE A 8 4.25 12.88 -0.55
CA ILE A 8 4.06 12.11 0.70
C ILE A 8 3.34 10.79 0.41
N TYR A 9 2.28 10.82 -0.39
CA TYR A 9 1.56 9.63 -0.79
C TYR A 9 2.45 8.65 -1.55
N LEU A 10 3.27 9.14 -2.49
CA LEU A 10 4.20 8.32 -3.25
C LEU A 10 5.26 7.67 -2.33
N LEU A 11 5.79 8.42 -1.36
CA LEU A 11 6.70 7.88 -0.34
C LEU A 11 6.05 6.77 0.49
N LEU A 12 4.81 6.98 0.95
CA LEU A 12 4.05 5.97 1.69
C LEU A 12 3.77 4.75 0.83
N PHE A 13 3.37 4.94 -0.43
CA PHE A 13 3.09 3.89 -1.38
C PHE A 13 4.30 2.96 -1.58
N PHE A 14 5.49 3.52 -1.83
CA PHE A 14 6.71 2.72 -1.94
C PHE A 14 7.09 2.05 -0.62
N SER A 15 6.89 2.72 0.51
CA SER A 15 7.14 2.14 1.83
C SER A 15 6.29 0.89 2.06
N TYR A 16 5.01 0.93 1.70
CA TYR A 16 4.12 -0.23 1.79
C TYR A 16 4.56 -1.38 0.89
N ILE A 17 5.03 -1.10 -0.33
CA ILE A 17 5.57 -2.13 -1.23
C ILE A 17 6.80 -2.80 -0.61
N LEU A 18 7.73 -2.03 -0.06
CA LEU A 18 8.95 -2.56 0.57
C LEU A 18 8.61 -3.42 1.80
N ILE A 19 7.68 -2.97 2.63
CA ILE A 19 7.20 -3.74 3.79
C ILE A 19 6.53 -5.04 3.34
N ALA A 20 5.68 -5.00 2.32
CA ALA A 20 5.03 -6.20 1.79
C ALA A 20 6.07 -7.21 1.25
N LEU A 21 7.10 -6.72 0.55
CA LEU A 21 8.19 -7.57 0.06
C LEU A 21 8.97 -8.22 1.22
N PHE A 22 9.22 -7.47 2.29
CA PHE A 22 9.83 -7.98 3.52
C PHE A 22 8.98 -9.06 4.18
N VAL A 23 7.66 -8.84 4.27
CA VAL A 23 6.72 -9.84 4.83
C VAL A 23 6.70 -11.11 3.98
N ILE A 24 6.63 -10.99 2.66
CA ILE A 24 6.68 -12.15 1.74
C ILE A 24 7.98 -12.91 1.93
N TYR A 25 9.12 -12.21 1.95
CA TYR A 25 10.42 -12.82 2.23
C TYR A 25 10.41 -13.58 3.56
N HIS A 26 9.86 -12.98 4.63
CA HIS A 26 9.78 -13.60 5.94
C HIS A 26 8.89 -14.85 5.93
N ILE A 27 7.75 -14.84 5.24
CA ILE A 27 6.88 -16.01 5.09
C ILE A 27 7.64 -17.16 4.42
N PHE A 28 8.38 -16.88 3.34
CA PHE A 28 9.16 -17.92 2.66
C PHE A 28 10.36 -18.40 3.48
N ARG A 29 11.02 -17.51 4.23
CA ARG A 29 12.22 -17.83 5.00
C ARG A 29 11.93 -18.64 6.26
N TYR A 30 10.83 -18.33 6.95
CA TYR A 30 10.55 -18.88 8.28
C TYR A 30 9.44 -19.94 8.31
N SER A 31 8.78 -20.20 7.17
CA SER A 31 7.79 -21.28 7.12
C SER A 31 8.43 -22.65 7.13
N LEU A 32 8.03 -23.47 8.11
CA LEU A 32 8.48 -24.87 8.29
C LEU A 32 8.06 -25.79 7.13
N LYS A 33 6.97 -25.46 6.42
CA LYS A 33 6.43 -26.28 5.32
C LYS A 33 6.24 -25.44 4.08
N ARG A 34 6.90 -25.81 2.98
CA ARG A 34 6.82 -25.09 1.68
C ARG A 34 5.39 -24.86 1.21
N GLY A 35 4.49 -25.84 1.33
CA GLY A 35 3.08 -25.67 0.93
C GLY A 35 2.35 -24.59 1.72
N SER A 36 2.59 -24.51 3.03
CA SER A 36 2.01 -23.46 3.88
C SER A 36 2.63 -22.09 3.57
N ALA A 37 3.92 -22.03 3.22
CA ALA A 37 4.58 -20.81 2.78
C ALA A 37 3.93 -20.23 1.52
N PHE A 38 3.72 -21.06 0.50
CA PHE A 38 3.08 -20.64 -0.75
C PHE A 38 1.64 -20.17 -0.52
N PHE A 39 0.86 -20.91 0.26
CA PHE A 39 -0.51 -20.52 0.59
C PHE A 39 -0.55 -19.17 1.34
N GLY A 40 0.26 -19.03 2.38
CA GLY A 40 0.35 -17.80 3.18
C GLY A 40 0.82 -16.60 2.36
N ALA A 41 1.85 -16.76 1.53
CA ALA A 41 2.35 -15.70 0.66
C ALA A 41 1.32 -15.30 -0.40
N THR A 42 0.59 -16.26 -0.98
CA THR A 42 -0.46 -15.99 -1.97
C THR A 42 -1.63 -15.24 -1.35
N LEU A 43 -2.10 -15.69 -0.19
CA LEU A 43 -3.21 -15.04 0.53
C LEU A 43 -2.82 -13.63 0.97
N PHE A 44 -1.63 -13.45 1.55
CA PHE A 44 -1.12 -12.14 1.92
C PHE A 44 -1.02 -11.21 0.71
N SER A 45 -0.42 -11.68 -0.39
CA SER A 45 -0.22 -10.87 -1.60
C SER A 45 -1.55 -10.46 -2.22
N SER A 46 -2.54 -11.36 -2.25
CA SER A 46 -3.87 -11.07 -2.79
C SER A 46 -4.57 -9.97 -1.98
N VAL A 47 -4.61 -10.11 -0.65
CA VAL A 47 -5.23 -9.10 0.23
C VAL A 47 -4.48 -7.77 0.17
N PHE A 48 -3.16 -7.82 0.18
CA PHE A 48 -2.31 -6.64 0.06
C PHE A 48 -2.55 -5.90 -1.26
N LEU A 49 -2.63 -6.60 -2.39
CA LEU A 49 -2.90 -5.99 -3.69
C LEU A 49 -4.27 -5.31 -3.73
N VAL A 50 -5.31 -5.96 -3.20
CA VAL A 50 -6.66 -5.36 -3.13
C VAL A 50 -6.59 -4.06 -2.32
N LEU A 51 -5.99 -4.08 -1.13
CA LEU A 51 -5.84 -2.90 -0.28
C LEU A 51 -5.04 -1.79 -0.96
N LEU A 52 -3.92 -2.13 -1.61
CA LEU A 52 -3.05 -1.17 -2.30
C LEU A 52 -3.76 -0.50 -3.47
N ILE A 53 -4.49 -1.28 -4.27
CA ILE A 53 -5.28 -0.77 -5.40
C ILE A 53 -6.42 0.11 -4.89
N THR A 54 -7.21 -0.36 -3.93
CA THR A 54 -8.32 0.41 -3.37
C THR A 54 -7.83 1.72 -2.75
N ASN A 55 -6.72 1.70 -2.00
CA ASN A 55 -6.13 2.90 -1.43
C ASN A 55 -5.68 3.90 -2.52
N THR A 56 -5.08 3.39 -3.60
CA THR A 56 -4.68 4.22 -4.74
C THR A 56 -5.87 4.85 -5.46
N LEU A 57 -6.93 4.09 -5.68
CA LEU A 57 -8.16 4.62 -6.29
C LEU A 57 -8.84 5.66 -5.40
N LEU A 58 -8.88 5.45 -4.09
CA LEU A 58 -9.38 6.44 -3.13
C LEU A 58 -8.54 7.71 -3.16
N PHE A 59 -7.21 7.59 -3.17
CA PHE A 59 -6.32 8.75 -3.26
C PHE A 59 -6.54 9.57 -4.54
N LEU A 60 -6.70 8.90 -5.68
CA LEU A 60 -6.96 9.55 -6.96
C LEU A 60 -8.37 10.17 -7.06
N SER A 61 -9.32 9.68 -6.26
CA SER A 61 -10.71 10.15 -6.25
C SER A 61 -10.95 11.30 -5.26
N LEU A 62 -9.94 11.73 -4.50
CA LEU A 62 -10.07 12.81 -3.54
C LEU A 62 -10.26 14.17 -4.27
N PRO A 63 -11.28 14.97 -3.89
CA PRO A 63 -11.48 16.31 -4.43
C PRO A 63 -10.47 17.28 -3.80
N PHE A 64 -9.23 17.21 -4.29
CA PHE A 64 -8.12 18.02 -3.79
C PHE A 64 -8.43 19.52 -3.85
N ASP A 65 -9.11 19.96 -4.91
CA ASP A 65 -9.46 21.38 -5.10
C ASP A 65 -10.38 21.90 -3.98
N GLU A 66 -11.36 21.11 -3.54
CA GLU A 66 -12.29 21.50 -2.46
C GLU A 66 -11.61 21.45 -1.08
N LEU A 67 -10.75 20.46 -0.85
CA LEU A 67 -10.01 20.32 0.40
C LEU A 67 -9.08 21.53 0.64
N PHE A 68 -8.37 21.99 -0.39
CA PHE A 68 -7.42 23.09 -0.23
C PHE A 68 -8.09 24.44 -0.03
N VAL A 69 -9.28 24.65 -0.59
CA VAL A 69 -10.08 25.86 -0.34
C VAL A 69 -10.42 25.97 1.15
N HIS A 70 -10.80 24.85 1.80
CA HIS A 70 -11.17 24.86 3.22
C HIS A 70 -9.99 25.12 4.18
N PHE A 71 -8.76 24.75 3.81
CA PHE A 71 -7.56 25.01 4.63
C PHE A 71 -6.95 26.41 4.41
N SER A 72 -7.49 27.20 3.49
CA SER A 72 -7.00 28.56 3.18
C SER A 72 -7.86 29.69 3.79
N GLN A 73 -8.96 29.34 4.45
CA GLN A 73 -9.76 30.22 5.32
C GLN A 73 -9.29 30.14 6.77
#